data_AF-A0A9D6QYN7-F1
#
_entry.id   AF-A0A9D6QYN7-F1
#
_cell.length_a   1.000
_cell.length_b   1.000
_cell.length_c   1.000
_cell.angle_alpha   90.00
_cell.angle_beta   90.00
_cell.angle_gamma   90.00
#
_symmetry.space_group_name_H-M   'P 1'
#
loop_
_entity.id
_entity.type
_entity.pdbx_description
1 polymer ?
#
loop_
_entity_poly.entity_id
_entity_poly.type
_entity_poly.pdbx_seq_one_letter_code
_entity_poly.pdbx_strand_id
1 'polypeptide(L)'
;MLRVLFGAIVFAAMVWAADRPSGRAGAGRSVVWARNGMVATSQPLAVAAGVRILQQGGNAVDAAIAAAAVLAVVEPMSTGVGGDMFALLYLARTGELKGLNGSGFSPQAATPEFFLKKNLSAIPHYGPFSVSMPGAVDGWSTLLEKYGSMKFEQVLAPAVEYAEKGFPVTEVIAANWAADGRAAAQRDPEFARAFFFPDAHGGHPPAHGELFVNRPLAATLRRIAAGGRDAFYKGEIAQKIVARLNRLGWPVTLEDLAYQHSDWVEPISTTYKDNRVYELPPNSQGMAALEMLN
;
A
#
# COMPACT_ATOMS: atom_id res chain seq x y z
N MET A 1 28.53 -23.22 69.98
CA MET A 1 28.42 -23.92 68.68
C MET A 1 27.66 -23.02 67.72
N LEU A 2 28.37 -22.30 66.85
CA LEU A 2 27.84 -21.28 65.95
C LEU A 2 27.39 -21.97 64.63
N ARG A 3 26.09 -21.98 64.33
CA ARG A 3 25.59 -22.42 63.02
C ARG A 3 25.41 -21.20 62.13
N VAL A 4 26.30 -21.04 61.16
CA VAL A 4 26.22 -20.02 60.10
C VAL A 4 25.18 -20.49 59.08
N LEU A 5 24.07 -19.75 58.96
CA LEU A 5 23.15 -19.87 57.82
C LEU A 5 23.76 -19.12 56.62
N PHE A 6 24.16 -19.86 55.59
CA PHE A 6 24.41 -19.29 54.27
C PHE A 6 23.08 -19.15 53.54
N GLY A 7 22.49 -17.96 53.56
CA GLY A 7 21.37 -17.59 52.70
C GLY A 7 21.90 -17.10 51.35
N ALA A 8 21.92 -17.97 50.35
CA ALA A 8 22.13 -17.55 48.97
C ALA A 8 20.81 -16.97 48.43
N ILE A 9 20.71 -15.64 48.42
CA ILE A 9 19.65 -14.94 47.68
C ILE A 9 20.07 -14.97 46.20
N VAL A 10 19.48 -15.89 45.43
CA VAL A 10 19.54 -15.85 43.97
C VAL A 10 18.58 -14.76 43.53
N PHE A 11 19.11 -13.59 43.19
CA PHE A 11 18.38 -12.61 42.38
C PHE A 11 18.22 -13.20 40.98
N ALA A 12 17.12 -13.90 40.74
CA ALA A 12 16.67 -14.18 39.39
C ALA A 12 16.23 -12.83 38.79
N ALA A 13 17.13 -12.20 38.04
CA ALA A 13 16.71 -11.15 37.12
C ALA A 13 15.68 -11.80 36.18
N MET A 14 14.42 -11.36 36.28
CA MET A 14 13.38 -11.69 35.32
C MET A 14 13.82 -11.11 33.97
N VAL A 15 14.62 -11.88 33.23
CA VAL A 15 14.79 -11.66 31.79
C VAL A 15 13.51 -12.20 31.19
N TRP A 16 12.59 -11.29 30.85
CA TRP A 16 11.41 -11.65 30.09
C TRP A 16 11.90 -12.27 28.78
N ALA A 17 11.33 -13.41 28.36
CA ALA A 17 11.80 -14.20 27.22
C ALA A 17 11.84 -13.44 25.87
N ALA A 18 11.43 -12.16 25.85
CA ALA A 18 11.45 -11.26 24.71
C ALA A 18 12.38 -10.05 24.87
N ASP A 19 13.06 -9.88 26.01
CA ASP A 19 13.93 -8.72 26.22
C ASP A 19 15.34 -8.95 25.69
N ARG A 20 15.81 -7.96 24.93
CA ARG A 20 17.13 -7.95 24.31
C ARG A 20 18.20 -7.64 25.36
N PRO A 21 19.41 -8.21 25.25
CA PRO A 21 20.52 -7.86 26.13
C PRO A 21 21.00 -6.41 25.97
N SER A 22 20.57 -5.70 24.92
CA SER A 22 20.87 -4.28 24.69
C SER A 22 19.85 -3.62 23.78
N GLY A 23 19.82 -2.28 23.82
CA GLY A 23 18.90 -1.46 23.03
C GLY A 23 17.62 -1.11 23.77
N ARG A 24 16.58 -0.72 23.02
CA ARG A 24 15.29 -0.30 23.58
C ARG A 24 14.50 -1.52 24.06
N ALA A 25 14.13 -1.53 25.34
CA ALA A 25 13.24 -2.54 25.91
C ALA A 25 11.92 -2.60 25.13
N GLY A 26 11.41 -3.81 24.88
CA GLY A 26 10.21 -4.04 24.07
C GLY A 26 10.37 -3.88 22.55
N ALA A 27 11.57 -3.59 22.01
CA ALA A 27 11.78 -3.59 20.57
C ALA A 27 11.82 -5.02 20.01
N GLY A 28 11.01 -5.31 18.96
CA GLY A 28 10.94 -6.66 18.38
C GLY A 28 12.17 -7.08 17.55
N ARG A 29 12.87 -6.13 16.91
CA ARG A 29 14.05 -6.39 16.05
C ARG A 29 15.18 -5.38 16.24
N SER A 30 16.40 -5.72 15.81
CA SER A 30 17.53 -4.78 15.87
C SER A 30 17.34 -3.68 14.82
N VAL A 31 17.79 -2.46 15.12
CA VAL A 31 17.86 -1.40 14.11
C VAL A 31 18.77 -1.88 12.99
N VAL A 32 18.27 -1.83 11.75
CA VAL A 32 19.05 -2.19 10.57
C VAL A 32 19.88 -0.97 10.18
N TRP A 33 21.14 -1.20 9.86
CA TRP A 33 22.07 -0.18 9.38
C TRP A 33 22.54 -0.55 7.97
N ALA A 34 22.67 0.44 7.10
CA ALA A 34 23.14 0.27 5.73
C ALA A 34 24.00 1.47 5.32
N ARG A 35 25.01 1.24 4.49
CA ARG A 35 25.91 2.32 4.02
C ARG A 35 25.38 3.07 2.79
N ASN A 36 24.54 2.42 1.98
CA ASN A 36 24.21 2.91 0.64
C ASN A 36 22.73 3.29 0.48
N GLY A 37 21.82 2.42 0.92
CA GLY A 37 20.38 2.64 0.79
C GLY A 37 19.60 1.64 1.64
N MET A 38 18.36 1.97 1.95
CA MET A 38 17.48 1.16 2.77
C MET A 38 16.04 1.29 2.28
N VAL A 39 15.29 0.20 2.36
CA VAL A 39 13.85 0.16 2.12
C VAL A 39 13.18 -0.40 3.37
N ALA A 40 12.08 0.21 3.79
CA ALA A 40 11.29 -0.24 4.91
C ALA A 40 9.81 -0.27 4.50
N THR A 41 9.19 -1.43 4.62
CA THR A 41 7.76 -1.64 4.38
C THR A 41 7.20 -2.60 5.43
N SER A 42 5.90 -2.81 5.41
CA SER A 42 5.17 -3.82 6.19
C SER A 42 5.49 -5.26 5.79
N GLN A 43 6.09 -5.49 4.61
CA GLN A 43 6.21 -6.84 4.02
C GLN A 43 7.62 -7.10 3.44
N PRO A 44 8.33 -8.19 3.86
CA PRO A 44 9.71 -8.44 3.45
C PRO A 44 9.99 -8.65 1.95
N LEU A 45 9.07 -9.26 1.19
CA LEU A 45 9.16 -9.39 -0.27
C LEU A 45 9.10 -8.03 -0.97
N ALA A 46 8.31 -7.08 -0.46
CA ALA A 46 8.30 -5.70 -0.95
C ALA A 46 9.61 -4.97 -0.61
N VAL A 47 10.18 -5.18 0.59
CA VAL A 47 11.53 -4.71 0.93
C VAL A 47 12.55 -5.27 -0.06
N ALA A 48 12.53 -6.58 -0.31
CA ALA A 48 13.45 -7.23 -1.23
C ALA A 48 13.34 -6.67 -2.66
N ALA A 49 12.13 -6.37 -3.13
CA ALA A 49 11.91 -5.76 -4.44
C ALA A 49 12.50 -4.34 -4.51
N GLY A 50 12.24 -3.48 -3.52
CA GLY A 50 12.83 -2.14 -3.48
C GLY A 50 14.36 -2.17 -3.38
N VAL A 51 14.93 -3.04 -2.55
CA VAL A 51 16.39 -3.24 -2.44
C VAL A 51 16.98 -3.74 -3.75
N ARG A 52 16.30 -4.66 -4.45
CA ARG A 52 16.72 -5.15 -5.77
C ARG A 52 16.81 -4.01 -6.78
N ILE A 53 15.84 -3.09 -6.79
CA ILE A 53 15.86 -1.91 -7.66
C ILE A 53 17.02 -0.98 -7.31
N LEU A 54 17.26 -0.71 -6.03
CA LEU A 54 18.44 0.08 -5.60
C LEU A 54 19.76 -0.58 -6.05
N GLN A 55 19.87 -1.90 -5.92
CA GLN A 55 21.04 -2.67 -6.36
C GLN A 55 21.24 -2.65 -7.88
N GLN A 56 20.16 -2.48 -8.65
CA GLN A 56 20.20 -2.30 -10.10
C GLN A 56 20.50 -0.86 -10.53
N GLY A 57 20.77 0.04 -9.58
CA GLY A 57 21.10 1.44 -9.84
C GLY A 57 19.90 2.37 -9.92
N GLY A 58 18.69 1.88 -9.63
CA GLY A 58 17.51 2.74 -9.45
C GLY A 58 17.64 3.63 -8.23
N ASN A 59 16.90 4.73 -8.23
CA ASN A 59 16.88 5.68 -7.12
C ASN A 59 15.76 5.36 -6.10
N ALA A 60 15.59 6.23 -5.10
CA ALA A 60 14.58 6.04 -4.06
C ALA A 60 13.14 6.02 -4.60
N VAL A 61 12.83 6.78 -5.67
CA VAL A 61 11.52 6.78 -6.32
C VAL A 61 11.28 5.46 -7.04
N ASP A 62 12.25 4.99 -7.83
CA ASP A 62 12.15 3.70 -8.53
C ASP A 62 11.92 2.55 -7.54
N ALA A 63 12.69 2.53 -6.45
CA ALA A 63 12.59 1.52 -5.40
C ALA A 63 11.28 1.58 -4.62
N ALA A 64 10.77 2.78 -4.32
CA ALA A 64 9.50 2.97 -3.63
C ALA A 64 8.32 2.49 -4.48
N ILE A 65 8.31 2.78 -5.79
CA ILE A 65 7.27 2.31 -6.71
C ILE A 65 7.30 0.79 -6.83
N ALA A 66 8.48 0.19 -6.96
CA ALA A 66 8.59 -1.28 -7.01
C ALA A 66 8.11 -1.94 -5.71
N ALA A 67 8.45 -1.38 -4.55
CA ALA A 67 7.97 -1.86 -3.27
C ALA A 67 6.45 -1.73 -3.15
N ALA A 68 5.88 -0.57 -3.50
CA ALA A 68 4.43 -0.33 -3.47
C ALA A 68 3.67 -1.27 -4.44
N ALA A 69 4.19 -1.49 -5.64
CA ALA A 69 3.61 -2.42 -6.60
C ALA A 69 3.63 -3.87 -6.10
N VAL A 70 4.68 -4.28 -5.38
CA VAL A 70 4.70 -5.60 -4.74
C VAL A 70 3.68 -5.67 -3.60
N LEU A 71 3.56 -4.62 -2.77
CA LEU A 71 2.53 -4.57 -1.72
C LEU A 71 1.11 -4.70 -2.30
N ALA A 72 0.84 -4.12 -3.48
CA ALA A 72 -0.42 -4.29 -4.20
C ALA A 72 -0.75 -5.76 -4.57
N VAL A 73 0.24 -6.66 -4.51
CA VAL A 73 0.11 -8.10 -4.77
C VAL A 73 0.12 -8.90 -3.46
N VAL A 74 1.07 -8.62 -2.57
CA VAL A 74 1.36 -9.44 -1.38
C VAL A 74 0.66 -8.97 -0.10
N GLU A 75 0.10 -7.76 -0.11
CA GLU A 75 -0.69 -7.16 0.97
C GLU A 75 -1.92 -6.39 0.40
N PRO A 76 -2.81 -7.04 -0.38
CA PRO A 76 -3.84 -6.33 -1.13
C PRO A 76 -5.05 -5.89 -0.30
N MET A 77 -5.11 -6.24 0.99
CA MET A 77 -6.10 -5.68 1.92
C MET A 77 -5.74 -4.24 2.34
N SER A 78 -4.47 -3.85 2.22
CA SER A 78 -3.97 -2.54 2.67
C SER A 78 -3.76 -1.56 1.52
N THR A 79 -3.34 -2.04 0.34
CA THR A 79 -3.03 -1.19 -0.82
C THR A 79 -3.21 -1.93 -2.14
N GLY A 80 -3.33 -1.20 -3.24
CA GLY A 80 -3.52 -1.78 -4.56
C GLY A 80 -3.49 -0.76 -5.69
N VAL A 81 -3.40 -1.25 -6.93
CA VAL A 81 -3.56 -0.40 -8.14
C VAL A 81 -4.93 0.26 -8.24
N GLY A 82 -5.92 -0.27 -7.51
CA GLY A 82 -7.26 0.29 -7.38
C GLY A 82 -7.45 1.25 -6.20
N GLY A 83 -6.37 1.62 -5.49
CA GLY A 83 -6.40 2.60 -4.40
C GLY A 83 -5.68 3.91 -4.75
N ASP A 84 -5.24 4.61 -3.72
CA ASP A 84 -4.60 5.92 -3.80
C ASP A 84 -3.15 5.87 -3.34
N MET A 85 -2.39 6.95 -3.57
CA MET A 85 -1.05 7.11 -3.01
C MET A 85 -0.77 8.54 -2.54
N PHE A 86 0.09 8.65 -1.54
CA PHE A 86 0.61 9.92 -1.03
C PHE A 86 2.12 9.81 -0.85
N ALA A 87 2.87 10.87 -1.18
CA ALA A 87 4.33 10.85 -1.07
C ALA A 87 4.89 12.16 -0.55
N LEU A 88 5.85 12.05 0.37
CA LEU A 88 6.81 13.11 0.67
C LEU A 88 8.14 12.73 0.04
N LEU A 89 8.66 13.60 -0.82
CA LEU A 89 9.89 13.38 -1.58
C LEU A 89 10.93 14.41 -1.18
N TYR A 90 12.02 13.97 -0.57
CA TYR A 90 13.17 14.82 -0.28
C TYR A 90 14.25 14.66 -1.36
N LEU A 91 14.53 15.76 -2.07
CA LEU A 91 15.52 15.82 -3.13
C LEU A 91 16.86 16.27 -2.55
N ALA A 92 17.68 15.32 -2.11
CA ALA A 92 18.94 15.61 -1.41
C ALA A 92 19.91 16.53 -2.18
N ARG A 93 19.86 16.54 -3.53
CA ARG A 93 20.72 17.41 -4.36
C ARG A 93 20.34 18.88 -4.28
N THR A 94 19.07 19.20 -4.09
CA THR A 94 18.55 20.57 -4.03
C THR A 94 18.15 20.98 -2.61
N GLY A 95 18.00 20.02 -1.70
CA GLY A 95 17.48 20.25 -0.36
C GLY A 95 15.96 20.49 -0.32
N GLU A 96 15.26 20.28 -1.44
CA GLU A 96 13.82 20.52 -1.54
C GLU A 96 13.02 19.33 -1.00
N LEU A 97 11.94 19.64 -0.29
CA LEU A 97 10.90 18.67 0.08
C LEU A 97 9.66 18.94 -0.77
N LYS A 98 9.09 17.90 -1.37
CA LYS A 98 7.89 17.99 -2.21
C LYS A 98 6.83 17.03 -1.71
N GLY A 99 5.57 17.43 -1.82
CA GLY A 99 4.42 16.55 -1.59
C GLY A 99 3.79 16.14 -2.91
N LEU A 100 3.36 14.89 -3.01
CA LEU A 100 2.46 14.43 -4.07
C LEU A 100 1.21 13.82 -3.45
N ASN A 101 0.05 14.32 -3.88
CA ASN A 101 -1.25 13.80 -3.55
C ASN A 101 -1.83 13.07 -4.76
N GLY A 102 -1.81 11.74 -4.73
CA GLY A 102 -2.46 10.88 -5.72
C GLY A 102 -3.72 10.26 -5.13
N SER A 103 -4.57 11.07 -4.48
CA SER A 103 -5.90 10.63 -4.03
C SER A 103 -6.93 10.68 -5.16
N GLY A 104 -7.87 9.76 -5.08
CA GLY A 104 -8.85 9.54 -6.12
C GLY A 104 -9.96 10.59 -6.15
N PHE A 105 -10.28 11.08 -7.34
CA PHE A 105 -11.45 11.93 -7.52
C PHE A 105 -12.74 11.11 -7.40
N SER A 106 -13.75 11.68 -6.73
CA SER A 106 -15.10 11.13 -6.80
C SER A 106 -15.63 11.22 -8.23
N PRO A 107 -16.36 10.21 -8.74
CA PRO A 107 -16.99 10.31 -10.05
C PRO A 107 -18.04 11.42 -10.05
N GLN A 108 -18.36 11.98 -11.21
CA GLN A 108 -19.34 13.07 -11.33
C GLN A 108 -20.73 12.70 -10.77
N ALA A 109 -21.10 11.42 -10.78
CA ALA A 109 -22.36 10.94 -10.23
C ALA A 109 -22.43 10.96 -8.69
N ALA A 110 -21.31 11.18 -7.99
CA ALA A 110 -21.22 11.17 -6.53
C ALA A 110 -21.77 12.47 -5.91
N THR A 111 -23.03 12.79 -6.17
CA THR A 111 -23.71 13.96 -5.59
C THR A 111 -24.59 13.56 -4.40
N PRO A 112 -24.86 14.47 -3.44
CA PRO A 112 -25.79 14.19 -2.35
C PRO A 112 -27.14 13.68 -2.82
N GLU A 113 -27.67 14.22 -3.93
CA GLU A 113 -28.96 13.81 -4.51
C GLU A 113 -28.94 12.37 -5.01
N PHE A 114 -27.82 11.88 -5.54
CA PHE A 114 -27.69 10.48 -5.93
C PHE A 114 -27.85 9.56 -4.72
N PHE A 115 -27.13 9.84 -3.64
CA PHE A 115 -27.17 9.04 -2.41
C PHE A 115 -28.56 9.08 -1.76
N LEU A 116 -29.19 10.26 -1.70
CA LEU A 116 -30.55 10.41 -1.20
C LEU A 116 -31.57 9.62 -2.03
N LYS A 117 -31.46 9.64 -3.37
CA LYS A 117 -32.32 8.82 -4.27
C LYS A 117 -32.12 7.31 -4.08
N LYS A 118 -30.96 6.88 -3.57
CA LYS A 118 -30.69 5.49 -3.17
C LYS A 118 -31.15 5.17 -1.75
N ASN A 119 -31.82 6.09 -1.07
CA ASN A 119 -32.22 6.00 0.34
C ASN A 119 -31.02 5.80 1.28
N LEU A 120 -29.88 6.41 0.97
CA LEU A 120 -28.67 6.38 1.79
C LEU A 120 -28.54 7.71 2.54
N SER A 121 -28.41 7.64 3.87
CA SER A 121 -28.18 8.81 4.74
C SER A 121 -26.69 9.17 4.88
N ALA A 122 -25.80 8.28 4.42
CA ALA A 122 -24.35 8.48 4.36
C ALA A 122 -23.75 7.60 3.25
N ILE A 123 -22.53 7.92 2.83
CA ILE A 123 -21.75 7.05 1.94
C ILE A 123 -21.47 5.73 2.69
N PRO A 124 -21.80 4.57 2.12
CA PRO A 124 -21.59 3.29 2.80
C PRO A 124 -20.09 2.99 2.94
N HIS A 125 -19.72 2.23 3.97
CA HIS A 125 -18.32 1.79 4.15
C HIS A 125 -17.87 0.75 3.12
N TYR A 126 -18.81 -0.02 2.56
CA TYR A 126 -18.54 -1.08 1.61
C TYR A 126 -19.48 -1.02 0.41
N GLY A 127 -19.03 -1.56 -0.71
CA GLY A 127 -19.81 -1.69 -1.94
C GLY A 127 -19.41 -0.66 -3.00
N PRO A 128 -20.14 -0.62 -4.12
CA PRO A 128 -19.73 0.15 -5.29
C PRO A 128 -19.81 1.67 -5.07
N PHE A 129 -20.72 2.14 -4.21
CA PHE A 129 -20.97 3.58 -4.00
C PHE A 129 -19.93 4.27 -3.11
N SER A 130 -18.96 3.53 -2.59
CA SER A 130 -17.83 4.06 -1.83
C SER A 130 -16.55 4.16 -2.66
N VAL A 131 -16.62 3.86 -3.97
CA VAL A 131 -15.45 3.81 -4.86
C VAL A 131 -15.24 5.18 -5.52
N SER A 132 -14.10 5.81 -5.23
CA SER A 132 -13.49 6.90 -6.00
C SER A 132 -12.62 6.36 -7.14
N MET A 133 -12.19 7.24 -8.05
CA MET A 133 -11.30 6.86 -9.15
C MET A 133 -9.89 6.60 -8.63
N PRO A 134 -9.28 5.42 -8.85
CA PRO A 134 -8.00 5.09 -8.21
C PRO A 134 -6.87 6.06 -8.55
N GLY A 135 -6.18 6.64 -7.56
CA GLY A 135 -5.07 7.58 -7.81
C GLY A 135 -3.66 6.95 -7.82
N ALA A 136 -3.50 5.69 -7.38
CA ALA A 136 -2.18 5.08 -7.17
C ALA A 136 -1.31 5.01 -8.44
N VAL A 137 -1.87 4.54 -9.56
CA VAL A 137 -1.10 4.35 -10.81
C VAL A 137 -0.70 5.68 -11.43
N ASP A 138 -1.57 6.69 -11.36
CA ASP A 138 -1.26 8.05 -11.79
C ASP A 138 -0.11 8.64 -10.95
N GLY A 139 -0.16 8.48 -9.62
CA GLY A 139 0.90 8.95 -8.73
C GLY A 139 2.23 8.25 -8.97
N TRP A 140 2.24 6.94 -9.19
CA TRP A 140 3.45 6.21 -9.58
C TRP A 140 4.01 6.73 -10.92
N SER A 141 3.16 6.96 -11.92
CA SER A 141 3.57 7.52 -13.20
C SER A 141 4.14 8.93 -13.06
N THR A 142 3.48 9.78 -12.30
CA THR A 142 3.91 11.17 -12.07
C THR A 142 5.27 11.21 -11.36
N LEU A 143 5.49 10.35 -10.36
CA LEU A 143 6.77 10.24 -9.67
C LEU A 143 7.87 9.68 -10.59
N LEU A 144 7.59 8.60 -11.31
CA LEU A 144 8.57 7.94 -12.17
C LEU A 144 9.00 8.83 -13.33
N GLU A 145 8.05 9.51 -13.97
CA GLU A 145 8.34 10.42 -15.09
C GLU A 145 9.20 11.60 -14.66
N LYS A 146 8.91 12.19 -13.50
CA LYS A 146 9.59 13.42 -13.06
C LYS A 146 10.89 13.16 -12.30
N TYR A 147 10.94 12.08 -11.52
CA TYR A 147 12.02 11.81 -10.57
C TYR A 147 12.54 10.37 -10.62
N GLY A 148 11.94 9.48 -11.41
CA GLY A 148 12.46 8.13 -11.64
C GLY A 148 13.73 8.15 -12.49
N SER A 149 14.42 7.01 -12.48
CA SER A 149 15.56 6.75 -13.37
C SER A 149 15.42 5.43 -14.15
N MET A 150 14.34 4.69 -13.89
CA MET A 150 14.02 3.43 -14.56
C MET A 150 12.70 3.52 -15.32
N LYS A 151 12.46 2.53 -16.20
CA LYS A 151 11.18 2.40 -16.91
C LYS A 151 10.14 1.68 -16.06
N PHE A 152 8.87 1.89 -16.42
CA PHE A 152 7.73 1.25 -15.74
C PHE A 152 7.82 -0.28 -15.75
N GLU A 153 8.31 -0.87 -16.84
CA GLU A 153 8.52 -2.31 -16.96
C GLU A 153 9.55 -2.84 -15.96
N GLN A 154 10.58 -2.05 -15.64
CA GLN A 154 11.63 -2.45 -14.71
C GLN A 154 11.12 -2.40 -13.27
N VAL A 155 10.45 -1.30 -12.89
CA VAL A 155 9.96 -1.11 -11.52
C VAL A 155 8.77 -2.02 -11.18
N LEU A 156 7.92 -2.38 -12.16
CA LEU A 156 6.81 -3.30 -11.94
C LEU A 156 7.18 -4.78 -12.11
N ALA A 157 8.33 -5.11 -12.69
CA ALA A 157 8.72 -6.50 -12.94
C ALA A 157 8.64 -7.40 -11.68
N PRO A 158 9.09 -6.97 -10.48
CA PRO A 158 8.95 -7.80 -9.27
C PRO A 158 7.50 -8.11 -8.90
N ALA A 159 6.59 -7.14 -9.04
CA ALA A 159 5.17 -7.32 -8.75
C ALA A 159 4.51 -8.28 -9.75
N VAL A 160 4.83 -8.15 -11.04
CA VAL A 160 4.40 -9.10 -12.08
C VAL A 160 4.89 -10.50 -11.78
N GLU A 161 6.16 -10.65 -11.38
CA GLU A 161 6.76 -11.94 -11.02
C GLU A 161 6.02 -12.61 -9.86
N TYR A 162 5.80 -11.90 -8.74
CA TYR A 162 5.07 -12.45 -7.60
C TYR A 162 3.61 -12.75 -7.92
N ALA A 163 2.93 -11.91 -8.70
CA ALA A 163 1.54 -12.16 -9.08
C ALA A 163 1.41 -13.39 -10.01
N GLU A 164 2.37 -13.62 -10.90
CA GLU A 164 2.30 -14.72 -11.87
C GLU A 164 2.81 -16.05 -11.31
N LYS A 165 3.95 -16.04 -10.61
CA LYS A 165 4.60 -17.26 -10.10
C LYS A 165 4.13 -17.61 -8.68
N GLY A 166 3.52 -16.66 -8.00
CA GLY A 166 3.02 -16.78 -6.65
C GLY A 166 4.05 -16.52 -5.56
N PHE A 167 3.56 -16.46 -4.32
CA PHE A 167 4.34 -16.22 -3.11
C PHE A 167 3.69 -16.91 -1.90
N PRO A 168 4.48 -17.35 -0.90
CA PRO A 168 3.92 -17.90 0.33
C PRO A 168 3.34 -16.77 1.20
N VAL A 169 2.10 -16.95 1.65
CA VAL A 169 1.38 -15.94 2.44
C VAL A 169 1.92 -15.87 3.87
N THR A 170 2.29 -14.68 4.32
CA THR A 170 2.85 -14.48 5.67
C THR A 170 1.74 -14.46 6.73
N GLU A 171 2.10 -14.72 8.00
CA GLU A 171 1.14 -14.94 9.10
C GLU A 171 0.11 -13.81 9.28
N VAL A 172 0.58 -12.57 9.41
CA VAL A 172 -0.29 -11.39 9.58
C VAL A 172 -1.19 -11.18 8.35
N ILE A 173 -0.66 -11.42 7.15
CA ILE A 173 -1.40 -11.28 5.90
C ILE A 173 -2.50 -12.34 5.80
N ALA A 174 -2.20 -13.60 6.14
CA ALA A 174 -3.19 -14.68 6.18
C ALA A 174 -4.30 -14.38 7.20
N ALA A 175 -3.97 -13.84 8.38
CA ALA A 175 -4.95 -13.45 9.38
C ALA A 175 -5.91 -12.36 8.85
N ASN A 176 -5.36 -11.30 8.23
CA ASN A 176 -6.16 -10.23 7.64
C ASN A 176 -7.04 -10.74 6.48
N TRP A 177 -6.49 -11.56 5.59
CA TRP A 177 -7.25 -12.17 4.50
C TRP A 177 -8.37 -13.10 4.99
N ALA A 178 -8.12 -13.85 6.06
CA ALA A 178 -9.13 -14.69 6.66
C ALA A 178 -10.30 -13.83 7.20
N ALA A 179 -10.04 -12.69 7.82
CA ALA A 179 -11.10 -11.79 8.30
C ALA A 179 -11.78 -11.03 7.14
N ASP A 180 -11.03 -10.21 6.42
CA ASP A 180 -11.54 -9.25 5.43
C ASP A 180 -11.94 -9.92 4.12
N GLY A 181 -11.13 -10.89 3.67
CA GLY A 181 -11.38 -11.62 2.43
C GLY A 181 -12.67 -12.44 2.49
N ARG A 182 -12.97 -13.07 3.63
CA ARG A 182 -14.27 -13.77 3.83
C ARG A 182 -15.43 -12.79 3.77
N ALA A 183 -15.34 -11.66 4.47
CA ALA A 183 -16.40 -10.65 4.47
C ALA A 183 -16.60 -10.03 3.07
N ALA A 184 -15.52 -9.75 2.35
CA ALA A 184 -15.56 -9.25 0.98
C ALA A 184 -16.18 -10.28 0.01
N ALA A 185 -15.79 -11.55 0.13
CA ALA A 185 -16.32 -12.63 -0.70
C ALA A 185 -17.84 -12.86 -0.50
N GLN A 186 -18.33 -12.69 0.74
CA GLN A 186 -19.77 -12.77 1.03
C GLN A 186 -20.56 -11.62 0.40
N ARG A 187 -19.97 -10.42 0.34
CA ARG A 187 -20.61 -9.23 -0.24
C ARG A 187 -20.57 -9.24 -1.77
N ASP A 188 -19.48 -9.74 -2.35
CA ASP A 188 -19.29 -9.82 -3.79
C ASP A 188 -18.75 -11.20 -4.20
N PRO A 189 -19.64 -12.15 -4.56
CA PRO A 189 -19.23 -13.46 -5.06
C PRO A 189 -18.43 -13.41 -6.35
N GLU A 190 -18.60 -12.36 -7.18
CA GLU A 190 -17.80 -12.20 -8.39
C GLU A 190 -16.38 -11.75 -8.05
N PHE A 191 -16.19 -10.88 -7.05
CA PHE A 191 -14.88 -10.60 -6.47
C PHE A 191 -14.25 -11.88 -5.92
N ALA A 192 -14.98 -12.65 -5.12
CA ALA A 192 -14.47 -13.90 -4.55
C ALA A 192 -13.95 -14.83 -5.65
N ARG A 193 -14.78 -15.02 -6.68
CA ARG A 193 -14.44 -15.80 -7.86
C ARG A 193 -13.26 -15.19 -8.61
N ALA A 194 -13.22 -13.87 -8.79
CA ALA A 194 -12.22 -13.15 -9.59
C ALA A 194 -10.84 -13.06 -8.93
N PHE A 195 -10.82 -12.93 -7.61
CA PHE A 195 -9.61 -12.62 -6.85
C PHE A 195 -9.02 -13.87 -6.19
N PHE A 196 -9.88 -14.76 -5.69
CA PHE A 196 -9.49 -16.08 -5.18
C PHE A 196 -9.71 -17.19 -6.24
N PHE A 197 -9.70 -16.86 -7.54
CA PHE A 197 -9.96 -17.76 -8.68
C PHE A 197 -9.32 -19.15 -8.46
N PRO A 198 -9.96 -20.26 -8.85
CA PRO A 198 -9.60 -21.56 -8.35
C PRO A 198 -8.35 -22.07 -9.07
N ASP A 199 -7.20 -21.92 -8.44
CA ASP A 199 -6.16 -22.94 -8.41
C ASP A 199 -5.96 -23.46 -6.97
N ALA A 200 -5.73 -24.78 -6.87
CA ALA A 200 -5.54 -25.66 -5.70
C ALA A 200 -6.50 -25.56 -4.47
N HIS A 201 -7.23 -24.46 -4.30
CA HIS A 201 -7.81 -24.03 -3.02
C HIS A 201 -9.30 -23.64 -3.09
N GLY A 202 -9.95 -23.76 -4.26
CA GLY A 202 -11.42 -23.71 -4.32
C GLY A 202 -12.08 -22.38 -3.90
N GLY A 203 -11.38 -21.24 -3.99
CA GLY A 203 -12.00 -19.93 -3.80
C GLY A 203 -12.00 -19.39 -2.37
N HIS A 204 -11.10 -19.86 -1.49
CA HIS A 204 -10.95 -19.31 -0.15
C HIS A 204 -9.81 -18.27 -0.07
N PRO A 205 -9.87 -17.34 0.91
CA PRO A 205 -8.68 -16.58 1.28
C PRO A 205 -7.57 -17.55 1.70
N PRO A 206 -6.35 -17.44 1.16
CA PRO A 206 -5.30 -18.44 1.38
C PRO A 206 -4.74 -18.38 2.80
N ALA A 207 -4.31 -19.54 3.29
CA ALA A 207 -3.81 -19.71 4.64
C ALA A 207 -2.33 -19.32 4.78
N HIS A 208 -1.85 -19.23 6.02
CA HIS A 208 -0.43 -18.99 6.28
C HIS A 208 0.45 -20.07 5.63
N GLY A 209 1.49 -19.64 4.91
CA GLY A 209 2.43 -20.50 4.19
C GLY A 209 1.91 -21.03 2.85
N GLU A 210 0.62 -20.87 2.56
CA GLU A 210 0.03 -21.26 1.29
C GLU A 210 0.60 -20.43 0.13
N LEU A 211 0.82 -21.06 -1.02
CA LEU A 211 1.29 -20.36 -2.22
C LEU A 211 0.10 -19.71 -2.92
N PHE A 212 0.06 -18.37 -2.94
CA PHE A 212 -1.01 -17.64 -3.64
C PHE A 212 -0.53 -17.13 -4.99
N VAL A 213 -1.33 -17.37 -6.04
CA VAL A 213 -1.06 -16.96 -7.43
C VAL A 213 -2.23 -16.09 -7.95
N ASN A 214 -1.92 -14.97 -8.60
CA ASN A 214 -2.93 -14.07 -9.18
C ASN A 214 -2.52 -13.62 -10.61
N ARG A 215 -2.64 -14.55 -11.57
CA ARG A 215 -2.33 -14.28 -12.99
C ARG A 215 -3.17 -13.15 -13.60
N PRO A 216 -4.47 -12.98 -13.27
CA PRO A 216 -5.23 -11.81 -13.74
C PRO A 216 -4.59 -10.48 -13.31
N LEU A 217 -4.15 -10.36 -12.05
CA LEU A 217 -3.45 -9.16 -11.59
C LEU A 217 -2.08 -9.01 -12.27
N ALA A 218 -1.35 -10.11 -12.49
CA ALA A 218 -0.10 -10.08 -13.27
C ALA A 218 -0.33 -9.52 -14.69
N ALA A 219 -1.42 -9.91 -15.36
CA ALA A 219 -1.79 -9.39 -16.67
C ALA A 219 -2.14 -7.90 -16.63
N THR A 220 -2.84 -7.44 -15.59
CA THR A 220 -3.10 -6.01 -15.34
C THR A 220 -1.79 -5.24 -15.16
N LEU A 221 -0.89 -5.71 -14.29
CA LEU A 221 0.41 -5.08 -14.04
C LEU A 221 1.28 -5.04 -15.29
N ARG A 222 1.26 -6.07 -16.15
CA ARG A 222 1.94 -6.05 -17.45
C ARG A 222 1.41 -4.99 -18.40
N ARG A 223 0.09 -4.79 -18.43
CA ARG A 223 -0.52 -3.74 -19.27
C ARG A 223 -0.12 -2.36 -18.79
N ILE A 224 -0.10 -2.14 -17.47
CA ILE A 224 0.39 -0.90 -16.88
C ILE A 224 1.88 -0.72 -17.17
N ALA A 225 2.69 -1.77 -17.02
CA ALA A 225 4.12 -1.73 -17.35
C ALA A 225 4.37 -1.30 -18.81
N ALA A 226 3.60 -1.83 -19.76
CA ALA A 226 3.79 -1.57 -21.19
C ALA A 226 3.17 -0.25 -21.67
N GLY A 227 2.04 0.18 -21.08
CA GLY A 227 1.28 1.35 -21.54
C GLY A 227 1.21 2.50 -20.54
N GLY A 228 1.94 2.40 -19.43
CA GLY A 228 1.99 3.40 -18.36
C GLY A 228 0.61 3.76 -17.80
N ARG A 229 0.46 5.03 -17.45
CA ARG A 229 -0.80 5.63 -16.98
C ARG A 229 -1.99 5.30 -17.89
N ASP A 230 -1.86 5.52 -19.18
CA ASP A 230 -3.00 5.45 -20.10
C ASP A 230 -3.55 4.02 -20.26
N ALA A 231 -2.74 2.99 -20.04
CA ALA A 231 -3.23 1.61 -19.98
C ALA A 231 -4.28 1.41 -18.86
N PHE A 232 -4.13 2.10 -17.73
CA PHE A 232 -5.04 2.01 -16.59
C PHE A 232 -6.27 2.90 -16.77
N TYR A 233 -6.09 4.16 -17.17
CA TYR A 233 -7.15 5.18 -17.14
C TYR A 233 -7.92 5.36 -18.46
N LYS A 234 -7.38 4.88 -19.59
CA LYS A 234 -8.01 5.01 -20.92
C LYS A 234 -8.16 3.69 -21.67
N GLY A 235 -7.38 2.67 -21.27
CA GLY A 235 -7.33 1.37 -21.95
C GLY A 235 -8.41 0.37 -21.50
N GLU A 236 -8.15 -0.91 -21.79
CA GLU A 236 -9.03 -2.03 -21.45
C GLU A 236 -9.31 -2.14 -19.94
N ILE A 237 -8.36 -1.73 -19.09
CA ILE A 237 -8.53 -1.73 -17.63
C ILE A 237 -9.65 -0.75 -17.24
N ALA A 238 -9.60 0.48 -17.75
CA ALA A 238 -10.63 1.50 -17.51
C ALA A 238 -12.03 1.01 -17.94
N GLN A 239 -12.12 0.43 -19.14
CA GLN A 239 -13.37 -0.13 -19.67
C GLN A 239 -13.94 -1.22 -18.75
N LYS A 240 -13.10 -2.09 -18.20
CA LYS A 240 -13.51 -3.14 -17.25
C LYS A 240 -13.98 -2.57 -15.91
N ILE A 241 -13.31 -1.54 -15.39
CA ILE A 241 -13.71 -0.85 -14.16
C ILE A 241 -15.09 -0.21 -14.35
N VAL A 242 -15.26 0.60 -15.39
CA VAL A 242 -16.52 1.27 -15.74
C VAL A 242 -17.64 0.26 -15.91
N ALA A 243 -17.41 -0.80 -16.69
CA ALA A 243 -18.43 -1.82 -16.94
C ALA A 243 -18.85 -2.55 -15.64
N ARG A 244 -17.92 -2.79 -14.72
CA ARG A 244 -18.22 -3.44 -13.43
C ARG A 244 -19.01 -2.50 -12.52
N LEU A 245 -18.57 -1.26 -12.34
CA LEU A 245 -19.22 -0.29 -11.44
C LEU A 245 -20.64 0.06 -11.91
N ASN A 246 -20.83 0.27 -13.22
CA ASN A 246 -22.16 0.53 -13.77
C ASN A 246 -23.12 -0.65 -13.57
N ARG A 247 -22.64 -1.89 -13.72
CA ARG A 247 -23.45 -3.10 -13.45
C ARG A 247 -23.88 -3.20 -11.99
N LEU A 248 -23.05 -2.69 -11.09
CA LEU A 248 -23.35 -2.58 -9.66
C LEU A 248 -24.16 -1.32 -9.31
N GLY A 249 -24.57 -0.55 -10.32
CA GLY A 249 -25.43 0.63 -10.18
C GLY A 249 -24.69 1.91 -9.80
N TRP A 250 -23.36 1.93 -9.84
CA TRP A 250 -22.53 3.12 -9.61
C TRP A 250 -22.17 3.76 -10.96
N PRO A 251 -22.81 4.90 -11.33
CA PRO A 251 -22.63 5.49 -12.65
C PRO A 251 -21.27 6.17 -12.76
N VAL A 252 -20.28 5.44 -13.23
CA VAL A 252 -18.92 5.93 -13.49
C VAL A 252 -18.71 5.98 -15.00
N THR A 253 -18.03 6.99 -15.50
CA THR A 253 -17.71 7.13 -16.92
C THR A 253 -16.23 6.89 -17.21
N LEU A 254 -15.87 6.74 -18.49
CA LEU A 254 -14.45 6.71 -18.87
C LEU A 254 -13.80 8.08 -18.66
N GLU A 255 -14.58 9.16 -18.77
CA GLU A 255 -14.14 10.52 -18.51
C GLU A 255 -13.78 10.71 -17.03
N ASP A 256 -14.53 10.12 -16.09
CA ASP A 256 -14.19 10.14 -14.66
C ASP A 256 -12.80 9.53 -14.40
N LEU A 257 -12.51 8.37 -14.99
CA LEU A 257 -11.18 7.74 -14.90
C LEU A 257 -10.10 8.56 -15.61
N ALA A 258 -10.38 9.07 -16.80
CA ALA A 258 -9.41 9.85 -17.57
C ALA A 258 -9.03 11.17 -16.87
N TYR A 259 -9.96 11.74 -16.11
CA TYR A 259 -9.78 12.97 -15.32
C TYR A 259 -8.85 12.80 -14.12
N GLN A 260 -8.67 11.58 -13.59
CA GLN A 260 -7.80 11.34 -12.44
C GLN A 260 -6.38 11.89 -12.66
N HIS A 261 -5.85 12.67 -11.74
CA HIS A 261 -4.48 13.15 -11.77
C HIS A 261 -3.96 13.39 -10.35
N SER A 262 -2.65 13.36 -10.19
CA SER A 262 -1.98 13.66 -8.93
C SER A 262 -1.61 15.13 -8.84
N ASP A 263 -1.80 15.72 -7.67
CA ASP A 263 -1.45 17.10 -7.37
C ASP A 263 -0.08 17.19 -6.70
N TRP A 264 0.78 18.05 -7.24
CA TRP A 264 1.98 18.51 -6.52
C TRP A 264 1.55 19.51 -5.46
N VAL A 265 1.86 19.21 -4.20
CA VAL A 265 1.46 20.03 -3.06
C VAL A 265 2.67 20.44 -2.24
N GLU A 266 2.59 21.62 -1.63
CA GLU A 266 3.61 22.09 -0.69
C GLU A 266 3.39 21.42 0.67
N PRO A 267 4.37 20.68 1.23
CA PRO A 267 4.25 20.09 2.56
C PRO A 267 4.05 21.15 3.65
N ILE A 268 3.19 20.85 4.61
CA ILE A 268 3.00 21.66 5.81
C ILE A 268 3.95 21.19 6.91
N SER A 269 4.24 22.06 7.89
CA SER A 269 5.16 21.69 8.97
C SER A 269 4.90 22.44 10.27
N THR A 270 5.29 21.83 11.38
CA THR A 270 5.45 22.50 12.70
C THR A 270 6.86 22.25 13.25
N THR A 271 7.27 23.05 14.22
CA THR A 271 8.53 22.85 14.94
C THR A 271 8.25 22.16 16.27
N TYR A 272 8.92 21.05 16.53
CA TYR A 272 8.82 20.32 17.79
C TYR A 272 10.22 20.12 18.36
N LYS A 273 10.50 20.80 19.49
CA LYS A 273 11.85 20.94 20.05
C LYS A 273 12.81 21.46 18.97
N ASP A 274 13.94 20.79 18.76
CA ASP A 274 14.97 21.17 17.78
C ASP A 274 14.71 20.61 16.36
N ASN A 275 13.52 20.05 16.10
CA ASN A 275 13.20 19.41 14.82
C ASN A 275 12.06 20.12 14.10
N ARG A 276 12.14 20.11 12.76
CA ARG A 276 11.02 20.44 11.89
C ARG A 276 10.33 19.15 11.46
N VAL A 277 9.02 19.04 11.74
CA VAL A 277 8.20 17.89 11.36
C VAL A 277 7.33 18.29 10.19
N TYR A 278 7.36 17.51 9.12
CA TYR A 278 6.63 17.77 7.88
C TYR A 278 5.55 16.74 7.66
N GLU A 279 4.43 17.19 7.12
CA GLU A 279 3.29 16.37 6.73
C GLU A 279 2.70 16.88 5.42
N LEU A 280 1.86 16.06 4.79
CA LEU A 280 1.09 16.51 3.63
C LEU A 280 -0.07 17.43 4.06
N PRO A 281 -0.41 18.45 3.27
CA PRO A 281 -1.57 19.31 3.53
C PRO A 281 -2.90 18.55 3.32
N PRO A 282 -4.04 19.18 3.67
CA PRO A 282 -5.34 18.72 3.23
C PRO A 282 -5.38 18.41 1.72
N ASN A 283 -6.13 17.41 1.27
CA ASN A 283 -7.09 16.57 2.01
C ASN A 283 -6.48 15.47 2.89
N SER A 284 -5.16 15.37 3.04
CA SER A 284 -4.55 14.50 4.04
C SER A 284 -4.86 14.98 5.47
N GLN A 285 -4.89 14.03 6.42
CA GLN A 285 -5.02 14.30 7.85
C GLN A 285 -3.69 14.68 8.53
N GLY A 286 -2.63 14.92 7.77
CA GLY A 286 -1.30 15.27 8.28
C GLY A 286 -1.30 16.49 9.23
N MET A 287 -2.22 17.44 9.02
CA MET A 287 -2.41 18.58 9.92
C MET A 287 -2.71 18.14 11.37
N ALA A 288 -3.52 17.09 11.55
CA ALA A 288 -3.86 16.61 12.90
C ALA A 288 -2.60 16.13 13.66
N ALA A 289 -1.66 15.47 12.98
CA ALA A 289 -0.41 15.03 13.57
C ALA A 289 0.48 16.22 13.97
N LEU A 290 0.51 17.28 13.15
CA LEU A 290 1.26 18.50 13.48
C LEU A 290 0.63 19.26 14.66
N GLU A 291 -0.70 19.37 14.71
CA GLU A 291 -1.39 20.01 15.84
C GLU A 291 -1.18 19.26 17.16
N MET A 292 -1.09 17.92 17.13
CA MET A 292 -0.79 17.13 18.32
C MET A 292 0.61 17.36 18.90
N LEU A 293 1.53 17.96 18.14
CA LEU A 293 2.88 18.30 18.60
C LEU A 293 2.95 19.69 19.25
N ASN A 294 1.97 20.56 19.01
CA ASN A 294 1.89 21.91 19.55
C ASN A 294 1.34 21.92 20.99
#